data_AF-A0A8A0RPZ5-F1
#
_entry.id   AF-A0A8A0RPZ5-F1
#
_cell.length_a   1.000
_cell.length_b   1.000
_cell.length_c   1.000
_cell.angle_alpha   90.00
_cell.angle_beta   90.00
_cell.angle_gamma   90.00
#
_symmetry.space_group_name_H-M   'P 1'
#
loop_
_entity.id
_entity.type
_entity.pdbx_description
1 polymer ?
#
loop_
_entity_poly.entity_id
_entity_poly.type
_entity_poly.pdbx_seq_one_letter_code
_entity_poly.pdbx_strand_id
1 'polypeptide(L)'
;MTYFQVKHYQSRIRELRKKGAIGIGTVKGKLRAGVIIILAVKNEHVADAEIMKGYSVFARFKRIPGLVGKRVNELLENNFNLSKAEKKALEIAVKTLTENHSLEGELQNG
;
A
#
# COMPACT_ATOMS: atom_id res chain seq x y z
N MET A 1 -7.74 8.61 -17.07
CA MET A 1 -8.09 7.81 -15.88
C MET A 1 -9.55 8.06 -15.55
N THR A 2 -10.40 7.05 -15.55
CA THR A 2 -11.84 7.21 -15.29
C THR A 2 -12.06 7.66 -13.84
N TYR A 3 -12.76 8.79 -13.64
CA TYR A 3 -13.03 9.46 -12.36
C TYR A 3 -13.40 8.52 -11.19
N PHE A 4 -14.15 7.45 -11.49
CA PHE A 4 -14.55 6.44 -10.51
C PHE A 4 -13.37 5.72 -9.83
N GLN A 5 -12.30 5.39 -10.56
CA GLN A 5 -11.15 4.70 -9.97
C GLN A 5 -10.38 5.58 -8.97
N VAL A 6 -10.26 6.87 -9.28
CA VAL A 6 -9.64 7.84 -8.37
C VAL A 6 -10.46 7.94 -7.09
N LYS A 7 -11.79 8.02 -7.20
CA LYS A 7 -12.68 8.07 -6.03
C LYS A 7 -12.61 6.79 -5.17
N HIS A 8 -12.59 5.61 -5.79
CA HIS A 8 -12.42 4.34 -5.08
C HIS A 8 -11.07 4.22 -4.38
N TYR A 9 -9.98 4.62 -5.06
CA TYR A 9 -8.63 4.67 -4.51
C TYR A 9 -8.57 5.57 -3.28
N GLN A 10 -9.04 6.81 -3.41
CA GLN A 10 -9.06 7.75 -2.29
C GLN A 10 -9.96 7.27 -1.15
N SER A 11 -11.09 6.60 -1.45
CA SER A 11 -11.96 6.05 -0.41
C SER A 11 -11.28 4.96 0.40
N ARG A 12 -10.58 4.00 -0.24
CA ARG A 12 -9.81 2.98 0.49
C ARG A 12 -8.70 3.60 1.32
N ILE A 13 -7.98 4.58 0.78
CA ILE A 13 -6.97 5.31 1.55
C ILE A 13 -7.57 5.95 2.80
N ARG A 14 -8.70 6.66 2.66
CA ARG A 14 -9.39 7.28 3.81
C ARG A 14 -9.81 6.25 4.85
N GLU A 15 -10.30 5.09 4.42
CA GLU A 15 -10.68 4.01 5.34
C GLU A 15 -9.48 3.38 6.05
N LEU A 16 -8.38 3.15 5.34
CA LEU A 16 -7.15 2.59 5.90
C LEU A 16 -6.48 3.59 6.86
N ARG A 17 -6.51 4.90 6.56
CA ARG A 17 -6.02 5.97 7.46
C ARG A 17 -6.75 5.98 8.80
N LYS A 18 -8.04 5.65 8.84
CA LYS A 18 -8.78 5.54 10.11
C LYS A 18 -8.26 4.41 11.00
N LYS A 19 -7.54 3.43 10.44
CA LYS A 19 -6.99 2.29 11.16
C LYS A 19 -5.59 2.53 11.70
N GLY A 20 -4.88 3.57 11.22
CA GLY A 20 -3.55 3.94 11.68
C GLY A 20 -2.73 4.72 10.65
N ALA A 21 -1.43 4.86 10.90
CA ALA A 21 -0.48 5.45 9.96
C ALA A 21 -0.44 4.61 8.67
N ILE A 22 -0.33 5.26 7.52
CA ILE A 22 -0.37 4.55 6.23
C ILE A 22 0.96 4.57 5.47
N GLY A 23 1.29 3.42 4.93
CA GLY A 23 2.41 3.21 4.00
C GLY A 23 1.87 2.93 2.63
N ILE A 24 2.44 3.56 1.61
CA ILE A 24 2.06 3.30 0.22
C ILE A 24 3.32 3.00 -0.57
N GLY A 25 3.34 1.84 -1.21
CA GLY A 25 4.43 1.44 -2.08
C GLY A 25 3.93 1.12 -3.46
N THR A 26 4.48 1.79 -4.46
CA THR A 26 4.09 1.62 -5.86
C THR A 26 5.28 1.20 -6.70
N VAL A 27 5.12 0.11 -7.45
CA VAL A 27 6.07 -0.34 -8.45
C VAL A 27 5.40 -0.28 -9.82
N LYS A 28 5.89 0.65 -10.66
CA LYS A 28 5.47 0.74 -12.07
C LYS A 28 6.15 -0.36 -12.88
N GLY A 29 5.38 -1.14 -13.63
CA GLY A 29 5.93 -2.07 -14.61
C GLY A 29 6.19 -1.36 -15.94
N LYS A 30 7.39 -1.56 -16.53
CA LYS A 30 7.72 -1.04 -17.87
C LYS A 30 6.97 -1.78 -19.00
N LEU A 31 6.77 -3.10 -18.84
CA LEU A 31 6.01 -3.99 -19.75
C LEU A 31 5.01 -4.91 -19.00
N ARG A 32 4.87 -4.77 -17.67
CA ARG A 32 4.07 -5.65 -16.79
C ARG A 32 3.06 -4.84 -15.97
N ALA A 33 2.03 -5.52 -15.48
CA ALA A 33 1.07 -4.97 -14.52
C ALA A 33 1.79 -4.28 -13.34
N GLY A 34 1.42 -3.04 -13.04
CA GLY A 34 1.91 -2.32 -11.87
C GLY A 34 1.39 -2.94 -10.58
N VAL A 35 2.12 -2.74 -9.49
CA VAL A 35 1.75 -3.19 -8.15
C VAL A 35 1.67 -1.99 -7.22
N ILE A 36 0.56 -1.86 -6.50
CA ILE A 36 0.38 -0.90 -5.40
C ILE A 36 0.09 -1.70 -4.13
N ILE A 37 0.85 -1.47 -3.07
CA ILE A 37 0.58 -1.99 -1.73
C ILE A 37 0.29 -0.81 -0.81
N ILE A 38 -0.78 -0.92 -0.03
CA ILE A 38 -1.14 0.02 1.02
C ILE A 38 -1.14 -0.75 2.35
N LEU A 39 -0.40 -0.24 3.32
CA LEU A 39 -0.35 -0.74 4.68
C LEU A 39 -1.02 0.27 5.61
N ALA A 40 -1.82 -0.20 6.55
CA ALA A 40 -2.24 0.56 7.72
C ALA A 40 -1.58 -0.04 8.95
N VAL A 41 -0.89 0.80 9.72
CA VAL A 41 -0.10 0.40 10.88
C VAL A 41 -0.58 1.14 12.11
N LYS A 42 -0.79 0.38 13.19
CA LYS A 42 -1.16 0.91 14.50
C LYS A 42 -0.28 0.26 15.55
N ASN A 43 0.35 1.06 16.40
CA ASN A 43 1.25 0.58 17.46
C ASN A 43 2.31 -0.40 16.92
N GLU A 44 2.97 -0.04 15.81
CA GLU A 44 4.00 -0.86 15.13
C GLU A 44 3.52 -2.18 14.50
N HIS A 45 2.22 -2.49 14.59
CA HIS A 45 1.63 -3.69 14.00
C HIS A 45 0.75 -3.32 12.80
N VAL A 46 0.75 -4.18 11.78
CA VAL A 46 -0.11 -4.02 10.61
C VAL A 46 -1.56 -4.26 11.01
N ALA A 47 -2.37 -3.21 11.00
CA ALA A 47 -3.81 -3.26 11.26
C ALA A 47 -4.60 -3.71 10.02
N ASP A 48 -4.13 -3.36 8.82
CA ASP A 48 -4.70 -3.82 7.55
C ASP A 48 -3.68 -3.69 6.42
N ALA A 49 -3.81 -4.51 5.39
CA ALA A 49 -2.94 -4.50 4.22
C ALA A 49 -3.74 -4.80 2.95
N GLU A 50 -3.64 -3.94 1.96
CA GLU A 50 -4.31 -4.08 0.67
C GLU A 50 -3.31 -4.00 -0.48
N ILE A 51 -3.51 -4.82 -1.51
CA ILE A 51 -2.72 -4.84 -2.74
C ILE A 51 -3.61 -4.68 -3.97
N MET A 52 -3.13 -3.92 -4.93
CA MET A 52 -3.71 -3.81 -6.25
C MET A 52 -2.65 -4.21 -7.29
N LYS A 53 -2.99 -5.16 -8.18
CA LYS A 53 -2.15 -5.60 -9.29
C LYS A 53 -2.89 -5.41 -10.60
N GLY A 54 -2.27 -4.80 -11.61
CA GLY A 54 -2.84 -4.75 -12.96
C GLY A 54 -2.27 -3.67 -13.87
N TYR A 55 -2.72 -3.67 -15.12
CA TYR A 55 -2.31 -2.73 -16.19
C TYR A 55 -3.05 -1.37 -16.18
N SER A 56 -3.74 -1.02 -15.09
CA SER A 56 -4.53 0.23 -14.94
C SER A 56 -5.78 0.32 -15.82
N VAL A 57 -6.90 -0.24 -15.34
CA VAL A 57 -8.24 0.37 -15.23
C VAL A 57 -9.27 -0.63 -14.63
N PHE A 58 -8.93 -1.92 -14.59
CA PHE A 58 -9.75 -3.00 -14.02
C PHE A 58 -9.18 -3.62 -12.73
N ALA A 59 -8.05 -3.09 -12.24
CA ALA A 59 -7.41 -3.62 -11.04
C ALA A 59 -8.21 -3.22 -9.79
N ARG A 60 -8.48 -4.20 -8.91
CA ARG A 60 -9.16 -3.98 -7.62
C ARG A 60 -8.19 -4.20 -6.48
N PHE A 61 -8.39 -3.48 -5.38
CA PHE A 61 -7.71 -3.75 -4.12
C PHE A 61 -8.18 -5.09 -3.56
N LYS A 62 -7.22 -5.91 -3.15
CA LYS A 62 -7.42 -7.18 -2.46
C LYS A 62 -6.68 -7.13 -1.14
N ARG A 63 -7.25 -7.65 -0.06
CA ARG A 63 -6.54 -7.73 1.22
C ARG A 63 -5.40 -8.74 1.14
N ILE A 64 -4.31 -8.45 1.87
CA ILE A 64 -3.19 -9.36 2.10
C ILE A 64 -3.25 -9.80 3.57
N PRO A 65 -4.11 -10.78 3.92
CA PRO A 65 -4.30 -11.18 5.32
C PRO A 65 -3.00 -11.68 5.98
N GLY A 66 -2.06 -12.24 5.20
CA GLY A 66 -0.78 -12.72 5.72
C GLY A 66 0.14 -11.64 6.30
N LEU A 67 -0.13 -10.35 6.04
CA LEU A 67 0.62 -9.25 6.65
C LEU A 67 -0.04 -8.70 7.92
N VAL A 68 -1.35 -8.91 8.10
CA VAL A 68 -2.11 -8.34 9.22
C VAL A 68 -1.67 -8.98 10.53
N GLY A 69 -1.49 -8.16 11.57
CA GLY A 69 -1.04 -8.57 12.89
C GLY A 69 0.48 -8.71 13.03
N LYS A 70 1.25 -8.62 11.94
CA LYS A 70 2.72 -8.66 12.00
C LYS A 70 3.30 -7.29 12.34
N ARG A 71 4.50 -7.28 12.94
CA ARG A 71 5.25 -6.05 13.16
C ARG A 71 5.79 -5.51 11.84
N VAL A 72 5.82 -4.19 11.69
CA VAL A 72 6.33 -3.52 10.48
C VAL A 72 7.76 -3.95 10.15
N ASN A 73 8.62 -4.08 11.15
CA ASN A 73 10.02 -4.46 10.98
C ASN A 73 10.17 -5.89 10.45
N GLU A 74 9.26 -6.79 10.85
CA GLU A 74 9.26 -8.19 10.42
C GLU A 74 8.75 -8.35 8.98
N LEU A 75 8.16 -7.31 8.37
CA LEU A 75 7.61 -7.42 7.01
C LEU A 75 8.69 -7.61 5.94
N LEU A 76 9.91 -7.14 6.20
CA LEU A 76 11.04 -7.25 5.27
C LEU A 76 11.83 -8.56 5.46
N GLU A 77 11.76 -9.14 6.65
CA GLU A 77 12.50 -10.35 7.02
C GLU A 77 11.69 -11.64 6.73
N ASN A 78 10.37 -11.55 6.77
CA ASN A 78 9.51 -12.70 6.57
C ASN A 78 9.42 -13.13 5.10
N ASN A 79 9.47 -14.44 4.89
CA ASN A 79 9.38 -15.05 3.56
C ASN A 79 7.92 -15.19 3.10
N PHE A 80 7.23 -14.06 2.87
CA PHE A 80 5.89 -14.07 2.27
C PHE A 80 5.94 -14.55 0.83
N ASN A 81 4.90 -15.28 0.40
CA ASN A 81 4.73 -15.74 -0.99
C ASN A 81 4.33 -14.58 -1.91
N LEU A 82 5.24 -13.61 -2.06
CA LEU A 82 5.10 -12.39 -2.84
C LEU A 82 6.05 -12.44 -4.03
N SER A 83 5.59 -12.03 -5.21
CA SER A 83 6.46 -11.86 -6.39
C SER A 83 7.49 -10.74 -6.18
N LYS A 84 8.52 -10.69 -7.02
CA LYS A 84 9.58 -9.67 -6.93
C LYS A 84 9.04 -8.22 -6.95
N ALA A 85 7.99 -7.96 -7.73
CA ALA A 85 7.36 -6.65 -7.80
C ALA A 85 6.59 -6.31 -6.52
N GLU A 86 5.95 -7.31 -5.90
CA GLU A 86 5.24 -7.16 -4.63
C GLU A 86 6.18 -6.94 -3.46
N LYS A 87 7.27 -7.71 -3.38
CA LYS A 87 8.29 -7.49 -2.34
C LYS A 87 8.85 -6.07 -2.41
N LYS A 88 9.15 -5.60 -3.63
CA LYS A 88 9.61 -4.22 -3.83
C LYS A 88 8.55 -3.18 -3.49
N ALA A 89 7.28 -3.42 -3.81
CA ALA A 89 6.20 -2.53 -3.40
C ALA A 89 6.01 -2.53 -1.87
N LEU A 90 6.17 -3.68 -1.21
CA LEU A 90 6.08 -3.79 0.24
C LEU A 90 7.21 -3.01 0.93
N GLU A 91 8.43 -3.15 0.43
CA GLU A 91 9.61 -2.42 0.91
C GLU A 91 9.42 -0.90 0.81
N ILE A 92 8.94 -0.41 -0.34
CA ILE A 92 8.63 1.01 -0.50
C ILE A 92 7.53 1.42 0.48
N ALA A 93 6.48 0.63 0.67
CA ALA A 93 5.40 0.95 1.60
C ALA A 93 5.89 1.06 3.06
N VAL A 94 6.79 0.17 3.48
CA VAL A 94 7.44 0.22 4.80
C VAL A 94 8.31 1.46 4.93
N LYS A 95 9.13 1.78 3.93
CA LYS A 95 9.96 2.99 3.95
C LYS A 95 9.12 4.26 4.02
N THR A 96 8.04 4.30 3.25
CA THR A 96 7.09 5.40 3.22
C THR A 96 6.35 5.56 4.54
N LEU A 97 6.14 4.52 5.37
CA LEU A 97 5.62 4.70 6.74
C LEU A 97 6.58 5.50 7.62
N THR A 98 7.88 5.27 7.47
CA THR A 98 8.93 5.98 8.21
C THR A 98 9.09 7.41 7.70
N GLU A 99 8.95 7.64 6.38
CA GLU A 99 9.08 8.96 5.73
C GLU A 99 7.80 9.82 5.87
N ASN A 100 6.60 9.23 5.82
CA ASN A 100 5.32 9.94 5.89
C ASN A 100 5.01 10.57 7.25
N HIS A 101 5.83 10.34 8.27
CA HIS A 101 5.85 11.22 9.44
C HIS A 101 6.18 12.70 9.09
N SER A 102 6.52 12.98 7.81
CA SER A 102 7.00 14.27 7.30
C SER A 102 6.14 14.90 6.18
N LEU A 103 5.19 14.19 5.53
CA LEU A 103 4.66 14.58 4.20
C LEU A 103 3.12 14.59 4.05
N GLU A 104 2.35 14.90 5.10
CA GLU A 104 0.89 15.12 4.95
C GLU A 104 0.51 16.40 4.17
N GLY A 105 1.48 17.13 3.59
CA GLY A 105 1.27 18.44 2.95
C GLY A 105 0.84 18.47 1.48
N GLU A 106 0.96 17.39 0.68
CA GLU A 106 0.92 17.55 -0.79
C GLU A 106 -0.30 16.98 -1.54
N LEU A 107 -1.31 16.40 -0.86
CA LEU A 107 -2.48 15.83 -1.55
C LEU A 107 -3.82 16.54 -1.25
N GLN A 108 -3.78 17.74 -0.66
CA GLN A 108 -4.98 18.60 -0.51
C GLN A 108 -5.13 19.67 -1.60
N ASN A 109 -4.17 19.87 -2.50
CA ASN A 109 -4.28 20.85 -3.58
C ASN A 109 -4.20 20.17 -4.95
N GLY A 110 -5.36 19.79 -5.47
CA GLY A 110 -5.52 19.25 -6.84
C GLY A 110 -6.97 19.05 -7.20
#